data_AF-A0A484X803-F1
#
_entry.id   AF-A0A484X803-F1
#
_cell.length_a   1.000
_cell.length_b   1.000
_cell.length_c   1.000
_cell.angle_alpha   90.00
_cell.angle_beta   90.00
_cell.angle_gamma   90.00
#
_symmetry.space_group_name_H-M   'P 1'
#
loop_
_entity.id
_entity.type
_entity.pdbx_description
1 polymer ?
#
loop_
_entity_poly.entity_id
_entity_poly.type
_entity_poly.pdbx_seq_one_letter_code
_entity_poly.pdbx_strand_id
1 'polypeptide(L)'
;MLIAKYLCLLKPFWLRKNNKTSVLLIIIILAMILGVVKIQVWLNDWNNDFFNALSQKETDKLWQLVLWFPALLGIFVLISVNKTWLIKLLTIRWREWLTDYYLNRWFADKNYYFTQIYGEHKNTDNPDQRIAEDILLLISKTLSLSFGLHPVT
;
A
#
# COMPACT_ATOMS: atom_id res chain seq x y z
N MET A 1 14.67 16.18 10.92
CA MET A 1 15.69 15.16 11.27
C MET A 1 15.16 13.72 11.20
N LEU A 2 13.89 13.44 11.53
CA LEU A 2 13.28 12.09 11.45
C LEU A 2 13.04 11.57 10.02
N ILE A 3 12.54 12.42 9.10
CA ILE A 3 12.22 12.04 7.70
C ILE A 3 13.47 11.57 6.94
N ALA A 4 14.62 12.22 7.14
CA ALA A 4 15.87 11.84 6.50
C ALA A 4 16.40 10.47 6.96
N LYS A 5 16.22 10.13 8.25
CA LYS A 5 16.53 8.77 8.77
C LYS A 5 15.58 7.74 8.17
N TYR A 6 14.28 8.05 8.09
CA TYR A 6 13.27 7.18 7.48
C TYR A 6 13.58 6.86 6.01
N LEU A 7 13.92 7.89 5.22
CA LEU A 7 14.35 7.74 3.83
C LEU A 7 15.67 6.98 3.69
N CYS A 8 16.58 7.07 4.67
CA CYS A 8 17.84 6.33 4.66
C CYS A 8 17.63 4.82 4.93
N LEU A 9 16.63 4.46 5.74
CA LEU A 9 16.25 3.06 5.99
C LEU A 9 15.54 2.43 4.78
N LEU A 10 14.81 3.23 3.99
CA LEU A 10 14.16 2.79 2.75
C LEU A 10 15.08 2.78 1.51
N LYS A 11 16.16 3.57 1.54
CA LYS A 11 17.16 3.66 0.46
C LYS A 11 17.72 2.31 -0.02
N PRO A 12 18.14 1.37 0.85
CA PRO A 12 18.76 0.13 0.39
C PRO A 12 17.78 -0.78 -0.37
N PHE A 13 16.46 -0.60 -0.23
CA PHE A 13 15.46 -1.30 -1.04
C PHE A 13 15.51 -0.84 -2.51
N TRP A 14 15.69 0.45 -2.75
CA TRP A 14 15.70 1.01 -4.11
C TRP A 14 17.04 0.84 -4.85
N LEU A 15 18.14 0.64 -4.11
CA LEU A 15 19.50 0.74 -4.65
C LEU A 15 20.11 -0.60 -5.12
N ARG A 16 19.43 -1.75 -4.96
CA ARG A 16 19.94 -3.03 -5.49
C ARG A 16 19.41 -3.34 -6.89
N LYS A 17 20.33 -3.73 -7.77
CA LYS A 17 20.23 -3.97 -9.23
C LYS A 17 19.11 -4.95 -9.71
N ASN A 18 18.34 -5.58 -8.82
CA ASN A 18 17.36 -6.61 -9.16
C ASN A 18 15.88 -6.28 -8.83
N ASN A 19 15.57 -5.05 -8.38
CA ASN A 19 14.21 -4.69 -7.94
C ASN A 19 13.30 -4.10 -9.04
N LYS A 20 13.56 -4.41 -10.32
CA LYS A 20 12.72 -3.95 -11.45
C LYS A 20 11.25 -4.35 -11.30
N THR A 21 11.00 -5.53 -10.75
CA THR A 21 9.65 -6.04 -10.46
C THR A 21 8.93 -5.22 -9.39
N SER A 22 9.62 -4.83 -8.32
CA SER A 22 9.05 -3.99 -7.26
C SER A 22 8.72 -2.57 -7.74
N VAL A 23 9.60 -1.98 -8.58
CA VAL A 23 9.33 -0.66 -9.19
C VAL A 23 8.14 -0.74 -10.14
N LEU A 24 8.07 -1.78 -10.97
CA LEU A 24 6.95 -2.02 -11.87
C LEU A 24 5.62 -2.20 -11.10
N LEU A 25 5.64 -2.92 -9.98
CA LEU A 25 4.46 -3.07 -9.11
C LEU A 25 3.99 -1.71 -8.58
N ILE A 26 4.90 -0.85 -8.13
CA ILE A 26 4.56 0.50 -7.65
C ILE A 26 3.93 1.35 -8.76
N ILE A 27 4.49 1.30 -9.97
CA ILE A 27 3.94 2.03 -11.12
C ILE A 27 2.53 1.54 -11.45
N ILE A 28 2.29 0.23 -11.46
CA ILE A 28 0.96 -0.35 -11.71
C ILE A 28 -0.02 0.07 -10.61
N ILE A 29 0.39 0.02 -9.34
CA ILE A 29 -0.45 0.45 -8.21
C ILE A 29 -0.82 1.92 -8.36
N LEU A 30 0.15 2.78 -8.71
CA LEU A 30 -0.09 4.20 -8.93
C LEU A 30 -1.08 4.43 -10.08
N ALA A 31 -0.92 3.73 -11.19
CA ALA A 31 -1.86 3.78 -12.31
C ALA A 31 -3.27 3.32 -11.92
N MET A 32 -3.39 2.27 -11.10
CA MET A 32 -4.68 1.81 -10.58
C MET A 32 -5.32 2.83 -9.65
N ILE A 33 -4.55 3.52 -8.81
CA ILE A 33 -5.06 4.59 -7.94
C ILE A 33 -5.63 5.74 -8.78
N LEU A 34 -4.89 6.19 -9.80
CA LEU A 34 -5.38 7.20 -10.72
C LEU A 34 -6.64 6.73 -11.47
N GLY A 35 -6.70 5.44 -11.85
CA GLY A 35 -7.87 4.82 -12.44
C GLY A 35 -9.10 4.86 -11.51
N VAL A 36 -8.93 4.55 -10.22
CA VAL A 36 -10.01 4.65 -9.22
C VAL A 36 -10.51 6.09 -9.10
N VAL A 37 -9.60 7.07 -9.01
CA VAL A 37 -9.98 8.49 -8.96
C VAL A 37 -10.73 8.90 -10.22
N LYS A 38 -10.30 8.45 -11.41
CA LYS A 38 -10.99 8.73 -12.67
C LYS A 38 -12.42 8.17 -12.69
N ILE A 39 -12.61 6.95 -12.18
CA ILE A 39 -13.94 6.34 -12.07
C ILE A 39 -14.81 7.09 -11.07
N GLN A 40 -14.26 7.61 -9.96
CA GLN A 40 -15.01 8.45 -9.03
C GLN A 40 -15.54 9.71 -9.70
N VAL A 41 -14.76 10.34 -10.58
CA VAL A 41 -15.24 11.49 -11.38
C VAL A 41 -16.40 11.05 -12.28
N TRP A 42 -16.26 9.95 -13.01
CA TRP A 42 -17.35 9.42 -13.85
C TRP A 42 -18.60 9.04 -13.07
N LEU A 43 -18.46 8.50 -11.86
CA LEU A 43 -19.59 8.22 -10.97
C LEU A 43 -20.28 9.51 -10.52
N ASN A 44 -19.51 10.58 -10.29
CA ASN A 44 -20.07 11.89 -9.96
C ASN A 44 -20.86 12.47 -11.15
N ASP A 45 -20.28 12.42 -12.35
CA ASP A 45 -20.97 12.84 -13.59
C ASP A 45 -22.26 12.04 -13.81
N TRP A 46 -22.19 10.70 -13.69
CA TRP A 46 -23.36 9.82 -13.78
C TRP A 46 -24.43 10.18 -12.74
N ASN A 47 -24.03 10.50 -11.50
CA ASN A 47 -24.95 10.88 -10.43
C ASN A 47 -25.69 12.19 -10.78
N ASN A 48 -24.98 13.19 -11.32
CA ASN A 48 -25.60 14.42 -11.80
C ASN A 48 -26.60 14.13 -12.93
N ASP A 49 -26.23 13.31 -13.91
CA ASP A 49 -27.12 12.93 -15.02
C ASP A 49 -28.37 12.19 -14.55
N PHE A 50 -28.23 11.31 -13.56
CA PHE A 50 -29.34 10.59 -12.94
C PHE A 50 -30.35 11.53 -12.28
N PHE A 51 -29.88 12.46 -11.43
CA PHE A 51 -30.75 13.43 -10.77
C PHE A 51 -31.37 14.43 -11.75
N ASN A 52 -30.66 14.79 -12.81
CA ASN A 52 -31.20 15.62 -13.89
C ASN A 52 -32.33 14.90 -14.65
N ALA A 53 -32.12 13.64 -15.04
CA ALA A 53 -33.14 12.84 -15.72
C ALA A 53 -34.38 12.61 -14.84
N LEU A 54 -34.18 12.39 -13.53
CA LEU A 54 -35.27 12.28 -12.56
C LEU A 54 -36.09 13.57 -12.46
N SER A 55 -35.40 14.72 -12.41
CA SER A 55 -36.03 16.05 -12.29
C SER A 55 -36.84 16.41 -13.55
N GLN A 56 -36.32 16.06 -14.72
CA GLN A 56 -36.96 16.33 -16.02
C GLN A 56 -37.99 15.25 -16.41
N LYS A 57 -38.17 14.20 -15.58
CA LYS A 57 -39.03 13.05 -15.84
C LYS A 57 -38.73 12.33 -17.16
N GLU A 58 -37.47 12.32 -17.58
CA GLU A 58 -37.00 11.64 -18.80
C GLU A 58 -36.83 10.14 -18.55
N THR A 59 -37.93 9.38 -18.64
CA THR A 59 -37.95 7.94 -18.32
C THR A 59 -36.98 7.12 -19.16
N ASP A 60 -36.81 7.46 -20.44
CA ASP A 60 -35.94 6.72 -21.36
C ASP A 60 -34.47 6.86 -20.97
N LYS A 61 -34.03 8.08 -20.64
CA LYS A 61 -32.66 8.37 -20.20
C LYS A 61 -32.37 7.72 -18.84
N LEU A 62 -33.36 7.71 -17.94
CA LEU A 62 -33.25 7.10 -16.62
C LEU A 62 -33.01 5.58 -16.73
N TRP A 63 -33.76 4.88 -17.59
CA TRP A 63 -33.52 3.45 -17.83
C TRP A 63 -32.15 3.17 -18.43
N GLN A 64 -31.69 3.99 -19.38
CA GLN A 64 -30.33 3.86 -19.95
C GLN A 64 -29.25 4.01 -18.87
N LEU A 65 -29.38 5.00 -17.98
CA LEU A 65 -28.45 5.23 -16.87
C LEU A 65 -28.42 4.05 -15.89
N VAL A 66 -29.59 3.48 -15.57
CA VAL A 66 -29.73 2.31 -14.69
C VAL A 66 -29.10 1.06 -15.31
N LEU A 67 -29.29 0.83 -16.61
CA LEU A 67 -28.69 -0.29 -17.34
C LEU A 67 -27.17 -0.20 -17.44
N TRP A 68 -26.62 1.02 -17.55
CA TRP A 68 -25.18 1.26 -17.59
C TRP A 68 -24.48 1.18 -16.23
N PHE A 69 -25.21 1.44 -15.15
CA PHE A 69 -24.64 1.51 -13.80
C PHE A 69 -23.93 0.21 -13.33
N PRO A 70 -24.48 -1.00 -13.56
CA PRO A 70 -23.79 -2.25 -13.23
C PRO A 70 -22.44 -2.41 -13.92
N ALA A 71 -22.30 -1.95 -15.17
CA ALA A 71 -21.04 -2.02 -15.90
C ALA A 71 -19.97 -1.11 -15.27
N LEU A 72 -20.37 0.12 -14.92
CA LEU A 72 -19.50 1.08 -14.22
C LEU A 72 -19.06 0.55 -12.84
N LEU A 73 -19.99 -0.01 -12.07
CA LEU A 73 -19.71 -0.66 -10.79
C LEU A 73 -18.79 -1.88 -10.95
N GLY A 74 -19.01 -2.72 -11.96
CA GLY A 74 -18.19 -3.89 -12.23
C GLY A 74 -16.73 -3.52 -12.47
N ILE A 75 -16.48 -2.50 -13.29
CA ILE A 75 -15.13 -1.97 -13.55
C ILE A 75 -14.52 -1.41 -12.26
N PHE A 76 -15.29 -0.63 -11.50
CA PHE A 76 -14.84 -0.06 -10.23
C PHE A 76 -14.38 -1.13 -9.23
N VAL A 77 -15.20 -2.18 -9.03
CA VAL A 77 -14.91 -3.28 -8.13
C VAL A 77 -13.67 -4.04 -8.60
N LEU A 78 -13.58 -4.35 -9.89
CA LEU A 78 -12.47 -5.09 -10.46
C LEU A 78 -11.14 -4.36 -10.24
N ILE A 79 -11.08 -3.05 -10.51
CA ILE A 79 -9.87 -2.25 -10.25
C ILE A 79 -9.57 -2.17 -8.76
N SER A 80 -10.59 -1.96 -7.92
CA SER A 80 -10.41 -1.82 -6.47
C SER A 80 -9.85 -3.09 -5.83
N VAL A 81 -10.35 -4.27 -6.21
CA VAL A 81 -9.87 -5.57 -5.73
C VAL A 81 -8.44 -5.83 -6.21
N ASN A 82 -8.16 -5.61 -7.50
CA ASN A 82 -6.81 -5.81 -8.05
C ASN A 82 -5.78 -4.88 -7.40
N LYS A 83 -6.12 -3.59 -7.22
CA LYS A 83 -5.29 -2.62 -6.50
C LYS A 83 -4.94 -3.12 -5.11
N THR A 84 -5.95 -3.58 -4.37
CA THR A 84 -5.78 -4.06 -2.99
C THR A 84 -4.87 -5.30 -2.94
N TRP A 85 -5.05 -6.21 -3.88
CA TRP A 85 -4.23 -7.42 -3.99
C TRP A 85 -2.76 -7.10 -4.31
N LEU A 86 -2.51 -6.19 -5.26
CA LEU A 86 -1.16 -5.75 -5.61
C LEU A 86 -0.44 -5.04 -4.45
N ILE A 87 -1.16 -4.23 -3.67
CA ILE A 87 -0.59 -3.56 -2.50
C ILE A 87 -0.21 -4.59 -1.43
N LYS A 88 -1.06 -5.59 -1.18
CA LYS A 88 -0.71 -6.70 -0.26
C LYS A 88 0.54 -7.46 -0.73
N LEU A 89 0.64 -7.74 -2.03
CA LEU A 89 1.81 -8.39 -2.63
C LEU A 89 3.08 -7.54 -2.46
N LEU A 90 2.97 -6.23 -2.65
CA LEU A 90 4.07 -5.29 -2.41
C LEU A 90 4.50 -5.31 -0.94
N THR A 91 3.55 -5.27 0.00
CA THR A 91 3.80 -5.33 1.44
C THR A 91 4.57 -6.58 1.84
N ILE A 92 4.16 -7.76 1.34
CA ILE A 92 4.83 -9.04 1.64
C ILE A 92 6.27 -9.01 1.13
N ARG A 93 6.48 -8.62 -0.12
CA ARG A 93 7.83 -8.53 -0.71
C ARG A 93 8.73 -7.54 0.01
N TRP A 94 8.19 -6.40 0.43
CA TRP A 94 8.93 -5.41 1.21
C TRP A 94 9.30 -5.97 2.58
N ARG A 95 8.39 -6.70 3.23
CA ARG A 95 8.62 -7.31 4.54
C ARG A 95 9.71 -8.37 4.46
N GLU A 96 9.60 -9.33 3.56
CA GLU A 96 10.62 -10.39 3.34
C GLU A 96 12.01 -9.76 3.17
N TRP A 97 12.11 -8.77 2.28
CA TRP A 97 13.39 -8.12 1.99
C TRP A 97 13.95 -7.32 3.17
N LEU A 98 13.13 -6.50 3.83
CA LEU A 98 13.58 -5.67 4.95
C LEU A 98 13.99 -6.56 6.13
N THR A 99 13.20 -7.57 6.45
CA THR A 99 13.49 -8.50 7.53
C THR A 99 14.81 -9.23 7.27
N ASP A 100 15.02 -9.78 6.07
CA ASP A 100 16.29 -10.43 5.71
C ASP A 100 17.47 -9.46 5.77
N TYR A 101 17.32 -8.24 5.28
CA TYR A 101 18.40 -7.25 5.27
C TYR A 101 18.83 -6.86 6.69
N TYR A 102 17.87 -6.55 7.57
CA TYR A 102 18.17 -6.15 8.95
C TYR A 102 18.61 -7.31 9.82
N LEU A 103 18.05 -8.51 9.64
CA LEU A 103 18.53 -9.71 10.35
C LEU A 103 19.97 -10.06 9.95
N ASN A 104 20.30 -10.05 8.65
CA ASN A 104 21.67 -10.31 8.21
C ASN A 104 22.66 -9.26 8.74
N ARG A 105 22.27 -7.98 8.79
CA ARG A 105 23.08 -6.91 9.39
C ARG A 105 23.28 -7.15 10.89
N TRP A 106 22.24 -7.56 11.60
CA TRP A 106 22.29 -7.86 13.03
C TRP A 106 23.22 -9.03 13.36
N PHE A 107 23.19 -10.10 12.56
CA PHE A 107 24.08 -11.25 12.74
C PHE A 107 25.54 -10.98 12.32
N ALA A 108 25.77 -10.10 11.33
CA ALA A 108 27.11 -9.82 10.81
C ALA A 108 28.05 -9.11 11.81
N ASP A 109 27.51 -8.28 12.72
CA ASP A 109 28.32 -7.40 13.57
C ASP A 109 28.72 -8.02 14.94
N LYS A 110 28.53 -9.33 15.17
CA LYS A 110 28.78 -10.00 16.48
C LYS A 110 28.11 -9.29 17.69
N ASN A 111 27.17 -8.39 17.45
CA ASN A 111 26.58 -7.50 18.45
C ASN A 111 25.62 -8.24 19.41
N TYR A 112 25.24 -9.46 19.03
CA TYR A 112 24.51 -10.42 19.87
C TYR A 112 25.25 -10.68 21.20
N TYR A 113 26.57 -10.89 21.15
CA TYR A 113 27.37 -11.14 22.34
C TYR A 113 27.58 -9.85 23.16
N PHE A 114 27.80 -8.70 22.52
CA PHE A 114 28.03 -7.44 23.22
C PHE A 114 26.80 -6.93 23.96
N THR A 115 25.60 -7.11 23.38
CA THR A 115 24.35 -6.62 23.97
C THR A 115 23.88 -7.53 25.13
N GLN A 116 24.12 -8.84 25.05
CA GLN A 116 23.85 -9.77 26.16
C GLN A 116 24.82 -9.60 27.34
N ILE A 117 26.06 -9.16 27.09
CA ILE A 117 27.10 -9.03 28.13
C ILE A 117 27.16 -7.62 28.73
N TYR A 118 26.95 -6.56 27.94
CA TYR A 118 27.13 -5.16 28.36
C TYR A 118 25.86 -4.29 28.31
N GLY A 119 24.73 -4.82 27.82
CA GLY A 119 23.49 -4.04 27.70
C GLY A 119 22.72 -3.93 29.02
N GLU A 120 22.42 -2.71 29.47
CA GLU A 120 21.45 -2.38 30.53
C GLU A 120 20.00 -2.86 30.24
N HIS A 121 19.79 -3.67 29.19
CA HIS A 121 18.48 -4.05 28.67
C HIS A 121 18.27 -5.56 28.76
N LYS A 122 18.28 -6.07 30.00
CA LYS A 122 17.87 -7.44 30.36
C LYS A 122 16.38 -7.74 30.06
N ASN A 123 15.62 -6.77 29.55
CA ASN A 123 14.16 -6.80 29.33
C ASN A 123 13.74 -6.62 27.85
N THR A 124 14.63 -6.79 26.87
CA THR A 124 14.21 -6.84 25.46
C THR A 124 14.03 -8.30 25.04
N ASP A 125 12.87 -8.88 25.37
CA ASP A 125 12.50 -10.19 24.83
C ASP A 125 12.38 -10.09 23.31
N ASN A 126 13.12 -10.95 22.62
CA ASN A 126 13.12 -11.18 21.17
C ASN A 126 13.39 -9.94 20.29
N PRO A 127 14.66 -9.51 20.16
CA PRO A 127 15.03 -8.40 19.26
C PRO A 127 14.69 -8.67 17.78
N ASP A 128 14.64 -9.94 17.36
CA ASP A 128 14.16 -10.38 16.04
C ASP A 128 12.67 -10.11 15.85
N GLN A 129 11.85 -10.39 16.88
CA GLN A 129 10.44 -10.08 16.88
C GLN A 129 10.21 -8.57 16.81
N ARG A 130 10.96 -7.78 17.59
CA ARG A 130 10.91 -6.31 17.52
C ARG A 130 11.28 -5.78 16.14
N ILE A 131 12.34 -6.27 15.51
CA ILE A 131 12.74 -5.86 14.16
C ILE A 131 11.62 -6.17 13.16
N ALA A 132 11.00 -7.35 13.23
CA ALA A 132 9.91 -7.74 12.34
C ALA A 132 8.64 -6.87 12.55
N GLU A 133 8.28 -6.58 13.80
CA GLU A 133 7.14 -5.72 14.15
C GLU A 133 7.36 -4.26 13.73
N ASP A 134 8.55 -3.70 13.96
CA ASP A 134 8.89 -2.34 13.58
C ASP A 134 8.92 -2.16 12.05
N ILE A 135 9.43 -3.15 11.31
CA ILE A 135 9.41 -3.17 9.85
C ILE A 135 7.96 -3.19 9.34
N LEU A 136 7.08 -3.99 9.96
CA LEU A 136 5.67 -4.04 9.60
C LEU A 136 4.98 -2.68 9.85
N LEU A 137 5.24 -2.06 11.00
CA LEU A 137 4.75 -0.72 11.32
C LEU A 137 5.26 0.34 10.33
N LEU A 138 6.52 0.24 9.93
CA LEU A 138 7.13 1.14 8.94
C LEU A 138 6.45 1.01 7.56
N ILE A 139 6.31 -0.21 7.05
CA ILE A 139 5.70 -0.47 5.74
C ILE A 139 4.22 -0.06 5.75
N SER A 140 3.46 -0.48 6.77
CA SER A 140 2.04 -0.17 6.88
C SER A 140 1.77 1.33 6.96
N LYS A 141 2.53 2.07 7.78
CA LYS A 141 2.41 3.53 7.88
C LYS A 141 2.85 4.24 6.61
N THR A 142 3.90 3.76 5.92
CA THR A 142 4.33 4.35 4.63
C THR A 142 3.23 4.17 3.59
N LEU A 143 2.71 2.95 3.43
CA LEU A 143 1.67 2.65 2.45
C LEU A 143 0.35 3.35 2.77
N SER A 144 -0.03 3.44 4.05
CA SER A 144 -1.24 4.18 4.46
C SER A 144 -1.11 5.67 4.17
N LEU A 145 0.06 6.27 4.44
CA LEU A 145 0.30 7.68 4.16
C LEU A 145 0.36 7.96 2.65
N SER A 146 1.01 7.11 1.87
CA SER A 146 1.16 7.29 0.43
C SER A 146 -0.12 7.02 -0.36
N PHE A 147 -0.96 6.09 0.09
CA PHE A 147 -2.11 5.61 -0.68
C PHE A 147 -3.46 5.80 0.01
N GLY A 148 -3.49 6.41 1.19
CA GLY A 148 -4.73 6.65 1.96
C GLY A 148 -5.44 5.38 2.40
N LEU A 149 -4.77 4.22 2.34
CA LEU A 149 -5.35 2.93 2.72
C LEU A 149 -5.32 2.76 4.23
N HIS A 150 -6.50 2.73 4.84
CA HIS A 150 -6.65 2.16 6.17
C HIS A 150 -6.40 0.65 6.04
N PRO A 151 -5.50 0.04 6.84
CA PRO A 151 -5.43 -1.41 6.90
C PRO A 151 -6.81 -1.91 7.30
N VAL A 152 -7.43 -2.73 6.44
CA VAL A 152 -8.56 -3.55 6.87
C VAL A 152 -7.96 -4.50 7.91
N THR A 153 -8.40 -4.32 9.15
CA THR A 153 -8.05 -5.10 10.34
C THR A 153 -8.15 -6.60 10.10
#